data_AF-A0A834XC69-F1
#
_entry.id   AF-A0A834XC69-F1
#
_cell.length_a   1.000
_cell.length_b   1.000
_cell.length_c   1.000
_cell.angle_alpha   90.00
_cell.angle_beta   90.00
_cell.angle_gamma   90.00
#
_symmetry.space_group_name_H-M   'P 1'
#
loop_
_entity.id
_entity.type
_entity.pdbx_description
1 polymer ?
#
loop_
_entity_poly.entity_id
_entity_poly.type
_entity_poly.pdbx_seq_one_letter_code
_entity_poly.pdbx_strand_id
1 'polypeptide(L)'
;MFTAWMEGNKEYLEAKELTYVEFPSKFIYKSAIYKWVPRKRGFSSGRLYNVPPSSGELYYERILLNKIKGATCFEDIKKVGSIIYPSFRDACYALDLLDDDKEFIEAIVEASTWGSSSYLRKFFVTMLLSNTLSRPDFLKNATLYEIEKQLRSNGKSLKHYPPMPIPEVNDMQNKLIMDQLNYDKATLQVESIELIRSVTPEQRHAFDTIMNCVSGNNSSIFFLNGYGGIGKTYIWKALSFAIRARGEIVLNVAFSGIASVHLPAPMVKKQCFEAVDRTFRDLLQFDNLNSSEIPFGGKIVGVLTMTRNMRLQSTYPSHDQQELKNFSEWILKVGEGKICEPNDGEAKIEIPEDLLIKDFTVPLESIVSNTYPELMQKFNDPTYLKDRAILAPTLDDVQKLNEYILSIIPGEETTFLSSDSICKTNEDNN
;
A
#
# COMPACT_ATOMS: atom_id res chain seq x y z
N MET A 1 -30.15 23.40 32.37
CA MET A 1 -28.94 22.81 32.99
C MET A 1 -27.69 23.06 32.15
N PHE A 2 -27.69 22.73 30.86
CA PHE A 2 -26.54 22.93 29.97
C PHE A 2 -26.15 24.39 29.74
N THR A 3 -27.07 25.26 29.33
CA THR A 3 -26.77 26.70 29.14
C THR A 3 -26.29 27.39 30.43
N ALA A 4 -26.84 26.99 31.58
CA ALA A 4 -26.41 27.47 32.90
C ALA A 4 -24.97 27.07 33.25
N TRP A 5 -24.39 26.04 32.62
CA TRP A 5 -22.96 25.71 32.79
C TRP A 5 -22.08 26.79 32.18
N MET A 6 -22.42 27.29 30.99
CA MET A 6 -21.69 28.40 30.35
C MET A 6 -21.79 29.68 31.18
N GLU A 7 -22.93 29.93 31.82
CA GLU A 7 -23.08 31.03 32.78
C GLU A 7 -22.22 30.83 34.03
N GLY A 8 -22.17 29.59 34.55
CA GLY A 8 -21.28 29.23 35.65
C GLY A 8 -19.80 29.46 35.33
N ASN A 9 -19.37 29.19 34.09
CA ASN A 9 -18.01 29.47 33.62
C ASN A 9 -17.68 30.97 33.53
N LYS A 10 -18.71 31.84 33.39
CA LYS A 10 -18.53 33.30 33.47
C LYS A 10 -18.36 33.79 34.90
N GLU A 11 -19.03 33.14 35.85
CA GLU A 11 -19.12 33.59 37.24
C GLU A 11 -18.02 33.03 38.15
N TYR A 12 -17.62 31.77 37.96
CA TYR A 12 -16.67 31.09 38.84
C TYR A 12 -15.36 30.80 38.10
N LEU A 13 -14.22 31.20 38.65
CA LEU A 13 -12.90 30.87 38.06
C LEU A 13 -12.65 29.37 38.05
N GLU A 14 -12.98 28.67 39.13
CA GLU A 14 -12.78 27.23 39.26
C GLU A 14 -13.62 26.39 38.30
N ALA A 15 -14.71 26.96 37.78
CA ALA A 15 -15.57 26.33 36.79
C ALA A 15 -14.86 26.17 35.43
N LYS A 16 -13.92 27.07 35.11
CA LYS A 16 -13.22 27.09 33.81
C LYS A 16 -12.29 25.91 33.59
N GLU A 17 -11.87 25.24 34.66
CA GLU A 17 -10.95 24.09 34.60
C GLU A 17 -11.67 22.74 34.40
N LEU A 18 -13.00 22.75 34.42
CA LEU A 18 -13.83 21.55 34.34
C LEU A 18 -14.51 21.42 32.99
N THR A 19 -14.55 20.18 32.48
CA THR A 19 -15.45 19.83 31.38
C THR A 19 -16.90 19.79 31.87
N TYR A 20 -17.87 19.79 30.95
CA TYR A 20 -19.28 19.71 31.33
C TYR A 20 -19.60 18.42 32.11
N VAL A 21 -18.94 17.30 31.80
CA VAL A 21 -19.12 16.01 32.48
C VAL A 21 -18.55 16.01 33.89
N GLU A 22 -17.44 16.70 34.09
CA GLU A 22 -16.81 16.85 35.41
C GLU A 22 -17.51 17.89 36.27
N PHE A 23 -18.28 18.81 35.68
CA PHE A 23 -18.91 19.93 36.37
C PHE A 23 -19.75 19.54 37.60
N PRO A 24 -20.60 18.49 37.56
CA PRO A 24 -21.41 18.06 38.70
C PRO A 24 -20.60 17.58 39.91
N SER A 25 -19.30 17.28 39.72
CA SER A 25 -18.40 16.89 40.80
C SER A 25 -18.13 18.03 41.78
N LYS A 26 -18.03 19.27 41.27
CA LYS A 26 -17.76 20.48 42.08
C LYS A 26 -18.96 21.41 42.23
N PHE A 27 -19.94 21.32 41.34
CA PHE A 27 -21.13 22.18 41.33
C PHE A 27 -22.41 21.37 41.47
N ILE A 28 -23.46 21.98 42.03
CA ILE A 28 -24.81 21.42 42.08
C ILE A 28 -25.80 22.33 41.38
N TYR A 29 -26.61 21.76 40.49
CA TYR A 29 -27.64 22.50 39.78
C TYR A 29 -28.86 22.68 40.66
N LYS A 30 -29.28 23.93 40.86
CA LYS A 30 -30.50 24.29 41.57
C LYS A 30 -31.57 24.67 40.55
N SER A 31 -32.50 23.75 40.28
CA SER A 31 -33.59 23.95 39.32
C SER A 31 -34.48 25.15 39.64
N ALA A 32 -34.75 25.41 40.91
CA ALA A 32 -35.59 26.55 41.35
C ALA A 32 -35.04 27.93 40.95
N ILE A 33 -33.73 28.05 40.74
CA ILE A 33 -33.06 29.30 40.35
C ILE A 33 -32.31 29.14 39.02
N TYR A 34 -32.51 28.03 38.32
CA TYR A 34 -31.87 27.66 37.06
C TYR A 34 -30.33 27.78 37.02
N LYS A 35 -29.65 27.66 38.16
CA LYS A 35 -28.23 28.02 38.30
C LYS A 35 -27.38 26.92 38.94
N TRP A 36 -26.12 26.83 38.50
CA TRP A 36 -25.10 26.00 39.17
C TRP A 36 -24.46 26.77 40.32
N VAL A 37 -24.40 26.15 41.48
CA VAL A 37 -23.73 26.73 42.66
C VAL A 37 -22.64 25.78 43.18
N PRO A 38 -21.54 26.30 43.76
CA PRO A 38 -20.50 25.48 44.35
C PRO A 38 -21.07 24.50 45.37
N ARG A 39 -20.63 23.26 45.29
CA ARG A 39 -21.07 22.19 46.19
C ARG A 39 -20.39 22.36 47.54
N LYS A 40 -21.17 22.27 48.62
CA LYS A 40 -20.65 22.41 49.99
C LYS A 40 -20.06 21.09 50.54
N ARG A 41 -20.55 19.91 50.14
CA ARG A 41 -20.05 18.56 50.50
C ARG A 41 -20.44 17.48 49.46
N GLY A 42 -19.60 16.45 49.29
CA GLY A 42 -19.85 15.23 48.51
C GLY A 42 -19.27 15.22 47.10
N PHE A 43 -19.18 14.03 46.48
CA PHE A 43 -18.76 13.82 45.08
C PHE A 43 -19.96 13.33 44.26
N SER A 44 -20.10 13.83 43.04
CA SER A 44 -21.14 13.41 42.09
C SER A 44 -20.54 13.33 40.70
N SER A 45 -20.67 12.19 40.03
CA SER A 45 -20.23 12.06 38.65
C SER A 45 -21.34 12.52 37.70
N GLY A 46 -21.01 13.37 36.74
CA GLY A 46 -21.94 13.79 35.70
C GLY A 46 -22.21 12.65 34.70
N ARG A 47 -23.43 12.56 34.20
CA ARG A 47 -23.78 11.66 33.10
C ARG A 47 -24.29 12.49 31.93
N LEU A 48 -23.71 12.26 30.76
CA LEU A 48 -24.27 12.75 29.51
C LEU A 48 -25.32 11.75 29.02
N TYR A 49 -26.42 12.27 28.49
CA TYR A 49 -27.36 11.45 27.75
C TYR A 49 -26.67 10.87 26.52
N ASN A 50 -26.98 9.62 26.20
CA ASN A 50 -26.52 9.03 24.95
C ASN A 50 -27.15 9.79 23.79
N VAL A 51 -26.31 10.34 22.91
CA VAL A 51 -26.73 10.98 21.68
C VAL A 51 -26.21 10.08 20.55
N PRO A 52 -27.07 9.55 19.68
CA PRO A 52 -26.61 8.73 18.57
C PRO A 52 -25.95 9.56 17.47
N PRO A 53 -24.99 9.01 16.69
CA PRO A 53 -24.39 9.66 15.53
C PRO A 53 -25.39 10.26 14.54
N SER A 54 -26.56 9.61 14.34
CA SER A 54 -27.66 10.13 13.51
C SER A 54 -28.18 11.50 13.92
N SER A 55 -27.94 11.94 15.15
CA SER A 55 -28.38 13.25 15.64
C SER A 55 -27.49 14.40 15.15
N GLY A 56 -26.49 14.13 14.30
CA GLY A 56 -25.70 15.15 13.60
C GLY A 56 -24.95 16.08 14.55
N GLU A 57 -25.18 17.39 14.44
CA GLU A 57 -24.49 18.41 15.25
C GLU A 57 -24.61 18.18 16.77
N LEU A 58 -25.71 17.61 17.25
CA LEU A 58 -25.88 17.30 18.68
C LEU A 58 -24.94 16.18 19.15
N TYR A 59 -24.60 15.23 18.27
CA TYR A 59 -23.65 14.16 18.57
C TYR A 59 -22.23 14.73 18.69
N TYR A 60 -21.85 15.60 17.75
CA TYR A 60 -20.54 16.25 17.75
C TYR A 60 -20.37 17.20 18.92
N GLU A 61 -21.39 18.00 19.23
CA GLU A 61 -21.43 18.82 20.45
C GLU A 61 -21.21 17.94 21.69
N ARG A 62 -21.94 16.82 21.80
CA ARG A 62 -21.78 15.88 22.91
C ARG A 62 -20.37 15.34 23.04
N ILE A 63 -19.67 15.05 21.94
CA ILE A 63 -18.28 14.58 21.96
C ILE A 63 -17.38 15.67 22.55
N LEU A 64 -17.48 16.89 22.02
CA LEU A 64 -16.68 18.05 22.44
C LEU A 64 -16.86 18.39 23.92
N LEU A 65 -18.06 18.19 24.48
CA LEU A 65 -18.34 18.42 25.90
C LEU A 65 -17.54 17.51 26.87
N ASN A 66 -16.91 16.43 26.37
CA ASN A 66 -15.99 15.60 27.15
C ASN A 66 -14.55 16.13 27.14
N LYS A 67 -14.23 17.11 26.29
CA LYS A 67 -12.86 17.58 26.07
C LYS A 67 -12.70 19.06 26.41
N ILE A 68 -13.71 19.87 26.11
CA ILE A 68 -13.64 21.33 26.23
C ILE A 68 -13.93 21.76 27.67
N LYS A 69 -13.13 22.71 28.13
CA LYS A 69 -13.19 23.30 29.47
C LYS A 69 -13.51 24.79 29.37
N GLY A 70 -14.28 25.29 30.32
CA GLY A 70 -14.50 26.73 30.50
C GLY A 70 -15.22 27.47 29.37
N ALA A 71 -15.94 26.77 28.50
CA ALA A 71 -16.74 27.41 27.45
C ALA A 71 -17.79 28.36 28.05
N THR A 72 -17.80 29.62 27.60
CA THR A 72 -18.73 30.66 28.05
C THR A 72 -19.83 30.97 27.03
N CYS A 73 -19.67 30.46 25.82
CA CYS A 73 -20.65 30.51 24.73
C CYS A 73 -20.48 29.30 23.80
N PHE A 74 -21.42 29.10 22.86
CA PHE A 74 -21.36 28.02 21.88
C PHE A 74 -20.15 28.13 20.93
N GLU A 75 -19.69 29.34 20.63
CA GLU A 75 -18.50 29.54 19.80
C GLU A 75 -17.23 29.03 20.48
N ASP A 76 -17.14 29.14 21.81
CA ASP A 76 -16.01 28.58 22.57
C ASP A 76 -15.95 27.04 22.46
N ILE A 77 -17.09 26.39 22.25
CA ILE A 77 -17.17 24.93 22.05
C ILE A 77 -16.64 24.54 20.65
N LYS A 78 -16.74 25.44 19.66
CA LYS A 78 -16.21 25.19 18.31
C LYS A 78 -14.74 25.65 18.16
N LYS A 79 -14.12 26.11 19.24
CA LYS A 79 -12.77 26.66 19.21
C LYS A 79 -11.72 25.57 19.46
N VAL A 80 -10.79 25.42 18.53
CA VAL A 80 -9.63 24.53 18.67
C VAL A 80 -8.36 25.37 18.55
N GLY A 81 -7.61 25.49 19.65
CA GLY A 81 -6.49 26.42 19.74
C GLY A 81 -6.93 27.88 19.57
N SER A 82 -6.48 28.52 18.50
CA SER A 82 -6.78 29.93 18.18
C SER A 82 -7.92 30.11 17.17
N ILE A 83 -8.42 29.01 16.56
CA ILE A 83 -9.35 29.04 15.43
C ILE A 83 -10.74 28.62 15.88
N ILE A 84 -11.77 29.32 15.40
CA ILE A 84 -13.19 28.98 15.61
C ILE A 84 -13.70 28.31 14.33
N TYR A 85 -14.23 27.09 14.47
CA TYR A 85 -14.72 26.30 13.35
C TYR A 85 -16.22 26.58 13.08
N PRO A 86 -16.68 26.40 11.83
CA PRO A 86 -18.05 26.73 11.45
C PRO A 86 -19.09 25.78 12.06
N SER A 87 -18.76 24.50 12.24
CA SER A 87 -19.64 23.49 12.85
C SER A 87 -18.97 22.74 14.02
N PHE A 88 -19.76 22.03 14.85
CA PHE A 88 -19.21 21.15 15.88
C PHE A 88 -18.51 19.94 15.26
N ARG A 89 -19.00 19.45 14.11
CA ARG A 89 -18.33 18.39 13.34
C ARG A 89 -16.91 18.80 12.95
N ASP A 90 -16.73 20.00 12.42
CA ASP A 90 -15.41 20.47 11.96
C ASP A 90 -14.44 20.65 13.12
N ALA A 91 -14.92 21.08 14.29
CA ALA A 91 -14.13 21.15 15.51
C ALA A 91 -13.71 19.76 16.01
N CYS A 92 -14.59 18.74 15.93
CA CYS A 92 -14.23 17.35 16.24
C CYS A 92 -13.18 16.80 15.26
N TYR A 93 -13.30 17.13 13.97
CA TYR A 93 -12.33 16.72 12.94
C TYR A 93 -10.96 17.33 13.19
N ALA A 94 -10.89 18.63 13.53
CA ALA A 94 -9.63 19.31 13.86
C ALA A 94 -8.95 18.81 15.15
N LEU A 95 -9.68 18.10 16.01
CA LEU A 95 -9.18 17.47 17.22
C LEU A 95 -8.88 15.96 17.05
N ASP A 96 -8.98 15.44 15.82
CA ASP A 96 -8.85 14.02 15.48
C ASP A 96 -9.76 13.11 16.35
N LEU A 97 -11.00 13.55 16.61
CA LEU A 97 -11.98 12.84 17.44
C LEU A 97 -13.00 12.02 16.64
N LEU A 98 -12.91 12.02 15.31
CA LEU A 98 -13.82 11.32 14.42
C LEU A 98 -13.08 10.17 13.72
N ASP A 99 -13.53 8.93 13.94
CA ASP A 99 -13.10 7.79 13.13
C ASP A 99 -13.69 7.91 11.72
N ASP A 100 -12.93 7.50 10.70
CA ASP A 100 -13.42 7.49 9.31
C ASP A 100 -14.34 6.28 9.06
N ASP A 101 -15.32 6.41 8.17
CA ASP A 101 -16.19 5.29 7.79
C ASP A 101 -15.46 4.28 6.87
N LYS A 102 -14.12 4.32 6.84
CA LYS A 102 -13.29 3.55 5.91
C LYS A 102 -13.43 2.05 6.16
N GLU A 103 -13.49 1.63 7.42
CA GLU A 103 -13.69 0.21 7.78
C GLU A 103 -15.01 -0.34 7.22
N PHE A 104 -16.09 0.46 7.22
CA PHE A 104 -17.37 0.06 6.64
C PHE A 104 -17.31 -0.03 5.12
N ILE A 105 -16.58 0.88 4.47
CA ILE A 105 -16.36 0.85 3.02
C ILE A 105 -15.51 -0.38 2.65
N GLU A 106 -14.44 -0.65 3.38
CA GLU A 106 -13.58 -1.83 3.19
C GLU A 106 -14.37 -3.12 3.39
N ALA A 107 -15.22 -3.21 4.41
CA ALA A 107 -16.10 -4.35 4.62
C ALA A 107 -17.10 -4.55 3.46
N ILE A 108 -17.63 -3.48 2.87
CA ILE A 108 -18.51 -3.60 1.69
C ILE A 108 -17.74 -4.03 0.44
N VAL A 109 -16.54 -3.53 0.23
CA VAL A 109 -15.66 -3.94 -0.88
C VAL A 109 -15.24 -5.40 -0.72
N GLU A 110 -14.89 -5.83 0.49
CA GLU A 110 -14.57 -7.22 0.78
C GLU A 110 -15.79 -8.11 0.53
N ALA A 111 -16.94 -7.73 1.08
CA ALA A 111 -18.20 -8.43 0.86
C ALA A 111 -18.59 -8.50 -0.62
N SER A 112 -18.16 -7.56 -1.47
CA SER A 112 -18.49 -7.58 -2.91
C SER A 112 -17.69 -8.63 -3.69
N THR A 113 -16.59 -9.14 -3.13
CA THR A 113 -15.77 -10.18 -3.76
C THR A 113 -16.44 -11.54 -3.73
N TRP A 114 -17.21 -11.86 -2.68
CA TRP A 114 -17.86 -13.16 -2.49
C TRP A 114 -19.39 -13.07 -2.39
N GLY A 115 -19.94 -11.93 -2.01
CA GLY A 115 -21.38 -11.71 -1.81
C GLY A 115 -22.09 -11.19 -3.06
N SER A 116 -23.34 -11.62 -3.25
CA SER A 116 -24.18 -11.14 -4.36
C SER A 116 -24.65 -9.69 -4.17
N SER A 117 -25.11 -9.04 -5.25
CA SER A 117 -25.70 -7.70 -5.17
C SER A 117 -26.91 -7.62 -4.22
N SER A 118 -27.62 -8.74 -4.01
CA SER A 118 -28.68 -8.80 -3.01
C SER A 118 -28.15 -8.85 -1.58
N TYR A 119 -27.01 -9.50 -1.36
CA TYR A 119 -26.32 -9.53 -0.07
C TYR A 119 -25.81 -8.12 0.28
N LEU A 120 -25.13 -7.45 -0.66
CA LEU A 120 -24.60 -6.09 -0.46
C LEU A 120 -25.68 -5.08 -0.04
N ARG A 121 -26.87 -5.14 -0.64
CA ARG A 121 -28.01 -4.30 -0.24
C ARG A 121 -28.44 -4.57 1.21
N LYS A 122 -28.56 -5.84 1.61
CA LYS A 122 -28.93 -6.22 2.98
C LYS A 122 -27.84 -5.82 3.97
N PHE A 123 -26.57 -5.96 3.59
CA PHE A 123 -25.43 -5.62 4.42
C PHE A 123 -25.35 -4.11 4.67
N PHE A 124 -25.50 -3.29 3.63
CA PHE A 124 -25.64 -1.84 3.77
C PHE A 124 -26.80 -1.43 4.68
N VAL A 125 -27.99 -2.05 4.52
CA VAL A 125 -29.12 -1.77 5.42
C VAL A 125 -28.81 -2.15 6.86
N THR A 126 -28.09 -3.26 7.08
CA THR A 126 -27.68 -3.69 8.44
C THR A 126 -26.72 -2.67 9.07
N MET A 127 -25.76 -2.16 8.31
CA MET A 127 -24.84 -1.08 8.74
C MET A 127 -25.57 0.26 8.95
N LEU A 128 -26.61 0.55 8.17
CA LEU A 128 -27.42 1.75 8.38
C LEU A 128 -28.22 1.65 9.68
N LEU A 129 -28.75 0.46 9.99
CA LEU A 129 -29.52 0.19 11.20
C LEU A 129 -28.66 0.13 12.47
N SER A 130 -27.35 -0.12 12.37
CA SER A 130 -26.45 -0.07 13.54
C SER A 130 -26.29 1.34 14.11
N ASN A 131 -26.65 2.37 13.32
CA ASN A 131 -26.56 3.77 13.69
C ASN A 131 -25.15 4.22 14.14
N THR A 132 -24.11 3.58 13.57
CA THR A 132 -22.70 3.88 13.83
C THR A 132 -22.03 4.69 12.72
N LEU A 133 -22.72 4.90 11.59
CA LEU A 133 -22.15 5.53 10.40
C LEU A 133 -22.11 7.06 10.52
N SER A 134 -20.97 7.67 10.21
CA SER A 134 -20.79 9.12 10.19
C SER A 134 -21.28 9.77 8.89
N ARG A 135 -21.22 9.05 7.76
CA ARG A 135 -21.56 9.51 6.40
C ARG A 135 -22.31 8.41 5.62
N PRO A 136 -23.59 8.14 5.94
CA PRO A 136 -24.35 7.07 5.31
C PRO A 136 -24.49 7.22 3.79
N ASP A 137 -24.50 8.45 3.26
CA ASP A 137 -24.56 8.69 1.81
C ASP A 137 -23.29 8.24 1.07
N PHE A 138 -22.13 8.33 1.70
CA PHE A 138 -20.87 7.89 1.12
C PHE A 138 -20.82 6.37 1.01
N LEU A 139 -21.22 5.68 2.08
CA LEU A 139 -21.33 4.23 2.09
C LEU A 139 -22.42 3.72 1.12
N LYS A 140 -23.56 4.42 1.04
CA LYS A 140 -24.62 4.14 0.06
C LYS A 140 -24.07 4.19 -1.36
N ASN A 141 -23.30 5.22 -1.70
CA ASN A 141 -22.72 5.36 -3.03
C ASN A 141 -21.69 4.26 -3.35
N ALA A 142 -20.81 3.93 -2.39
CA ALA A 142 -19.85 2.83 -2.51
C ALA A 142 -20.55 1.46 -2.71
N THR A 143 -21.62 1.21 -1.98
CA THR A 143 -22.44 -0.01 -2.13
C THR A 143 -23.05 -0.12 -3.52
N LEU A 144 -23.65 0.97 -4.02
CA LEU A 144 -24.26 1.02 -5.34
C LEU A 144 -23.23 0.84 -6.46
N TYR A 145 -22.01 1.34 -6.26
CA TYR A 145 -20.90 1.16 -7.20
C TYR A 145 -20.47 -0.31 -7.33
N GLU A 146 -20.29 -1.02 -6.21
CA GLU A 146 -19.96 -2.45 -6.23
C GLU A 146 -21.08 -3.30 -6.87
N ILE A 147 -22.35 -2.93 -6.64
CA ILE A 147 -23.49 -3.56 -7.30
C ILE A 147 -23.46 -3.29 -8.82
N GLU A 148 -23.19 -2.06 -9.26
CA GLU A 148 -23.07 -1.71 -10.67
C GLU A 148 -21.95 -2.53 -11.35
N LYS A 149 -20.81 -2.72 -10.68
CA LYS A 149 -19.70 -3.54 -11.15
C LYS A 149 -20.10 -5.01 -11.37
N GLN A 150 -20.80 -5.61 -10.40
CA GLN A 150 -21.32 -6.98 -10.51
C GLN A 150 -22.41 -7.13 -11.58
N LEU A 151 -23.22 -6.10 -11.81
CA LEU A 151 -24.22 -6.14 -12.89
C LEU A 151 -23.56 -6.04 -14.26
N ARG A 152 -22.53 -5.19 -14.41
CA ARG A 152 -21.80 -5.02 -15.67
C ARG A 152 -21.06 -6.27 -16.10
N SER A 153 -20.48 -7.03 -15.17
CA SER A 153 -19.87 -8.32 -15.50
C SER A 153 -20.87 -9.34 -16.05
N ASN A 154 -22.16 -9.15 -15.74
CA ASN A 154 -23.28 -9.96 -16.24
C ASN A 154 -24.03 -9.28 -17.40
N GLY A 155 -23.44 -8.27 -18.05
CA GLY A 155 -24.04 -7.56 -19.18
C GLY A 155 -25.27 -6.69 -18.84
N LYS A 156 -25.50 -6.40 -17.55
CA LYS A 156 -26.59 -5.55 -17.05
C LYS A 156 -26.04 -4.28 -16.41
N SER A 157 -26.93 -3.37 -16.02
CA SER A 157 -26.60 -2.14 -15.29
C SER A 157 -27.77 -1.73 -14.41
N LEU A 158 -27.51 -1.02 -13.32
CA LEU A 158 -28.53 -0.40 -12.46
C LEU A 158 -29.49 0.49 -13.23
N LYS A 159 -29.06 1.05 -14.38
CA LYS A 159 -29.92 1.81 -15.31
C LYS A 159 -31.15 1.02 -15.79
N HIS A 160 -31.08 -0.32 -15.79
CA HIS A 160 -32.17 -1.19 -16.20
C HIS A 160 -33.16 -1.52 -15.07
N TYR A 161 -32.94 -0.97 -13.86
CA TYR A 161 -33.79 -1.17 -12.69
C TYR A 161 -34.26 0.21 -12.17
N PRO A 162 -35.33 0.79 -12.75
CA PRO A 162 -35.76 2.16 -12.49
C PRO A 162 -35.96 2.60 -11.03
N PRO A 163 -36.43 1.75 -10.09
CA PRO A 163 -36.56 2.17 -8.68
C PRO A 163 -35.21 2.24 -7.94
N MET A 164 -34.12 1.73 -8.52
CA MET A 164 -32.81 1.75 -7.89
C MET A 164 -32.09 3.08 -8.15
N PRO A 165 -31.51 3.71 -7.11
CA PRO A 165 -30.63 4.86 -7.30
C PRO A 165 -29.42 4.46 -8.14
N ILE A 166 -29.04 5.33 -9.06
CA ILE A 166 -27.78 5.21 -9.81
C ILE A 166 -26.70 5.79 -8.90
N PRO A 167 -25.53 5.13 -8.73
CA PRO A 167 -24.43 5.72 -7.98
C PRO A 167 -24.10 7.08 -8.57
N GLU A 168 -24.00 8.10 -7.72
CA GLU A 168 -23.53 9.40 -8.14
C GLU A 168 -22.09 9.22 -8.63
N VAL A 169 -21.94 9.32 -9.95
CA VAL A 169 -20.67 9.57 -10.60
C VAL A 169 -20.34 11.06 -10.39
N ASN A 170 -20.34 11.51 -9.13
CA ASN A 170 -19.22 12.36 -8.77
C ASN A 170 -18.00 11.49 -9.05
N ASP A 171 -16.96 12.03 -9.65
CA ASP A 171 -15.67 11.37 -9.67
C ASP A 171 -15.42 10.81 -8.25
N MET A 172 -15.75 9.53 -8.02
CA MET A 172 -14.89 8.63 -7.29
C MET A 172 -13.66 8.62 -8.16
N GLN A 173 -12.91 9.71 -8.02
CA GLN A 173 -11.67 10.07 -8.63
C GLN A 173 -10.95 8.75 -8.70
N ASN A 174 -10.88 8.21 -9.92
CA ASN A 174 -10.63 6.79 -10.20
C ASN A 174 -9.78 6.22 -9.08
N LYS A 175 -10.22 5.22 -8.31
CA LYS A 175 -9.49 4.78 -7.10
C LYS A 175 -7.99 4.66 -7.35
N LEU A 176 -7.62 4.23 -8.56
CA LEU A 176 -6.23 4.23 -9.03
C LEU A 176 -5.59 5.63 -9.04
N ILE A 177 -6.25 6.63 -9.62
CA ILE A 177 -5.86 8.06 -9.56
C ILE A 177 -5.83 8.58 -8.12
N MET A 178 -6.83 8.30 -7.28
CA MET A 178 -6.78 8.73 -5.87
C MET A 178 -5.62 8.09 -5.13
N ASP A 179 -5.40 6.79 -5.27
CA ASP A 179 -4.25 6.08 -4.71
C ASP A 179 -2.93 6.68 -5.23
N GLN A 180 -2.89 7.17 -6.47
CA GLN A 180 -1.73 7.90 -7.01
C GLN A 180 -1.56 9.33 -6.46
N LEU A 181 -2.63 9.98 -6.01
CA LEU A 181 -2.59 11.36 -5.49
C LEU A 181 -2.52 11.42 -3.96
N ASN A 182 -2.87 10.35 -3.25
CA ASN A 182 -2.87 10.25 -1.78
C ASN A 182 -1.53 9.85 -1.16
N TYR A 183 -0.45 9.74 -1.95
CA TYR A 183 0.87 9.52 -1.37
C TYR A 183 1.31 10.71 -0.53
N ASP A 184 2.01 10.42 0.57
CA ASP A 184 2.68 11.44 1.37
C ASP A 184 3.83 12.08 0.58
N LYS A 185 3.56 13.26 0.04
CA LYS A 185 4.50 14.02 -0.79
C LYS A 185 5.77 14.41 -0.02
N ALA A 186 5.66 14.69 1.28
CA ALA A 186 6.80 15.08 2.09
C ALA A 186 7.74 13.90 2.32
N THR A 187 7.18 12.75 2.70
CA THR A 187 7.94 11.50 2.86
C THR A 187 8.61 11.08 1.55
N LEU A 188 7.86 11.06 0.44
CA LEU A 188 8.42 10.69 -0.88
C LEU A 188 9.52 11.63 -1.36
N GLN A 189 9.43 12.93 -1.06
CA GLN A 189 10.47 13.90 -1.41
C GLN A 189 11.78 13.60 -0.66
N VAL A 190 11.69 13.31 0.65
CA VAL A 190 12.86 12.96 1.47
C VAL A 190 13.50 11.67 0.96
N GLU A 191 12.71 10.60 0.79
CA GLU A 191 13.20 9.32 0.29
C GLU A 191 13.84 9.45 -1.10
N SER A 192 13.23 10.23 -1.99
CA SER A 192 13.80 10.48 -3.33
C SER A 192 15.17 11.16 -3.26
N ILE A 193 15.31 12.19 -2.41
CA ILE A 193 16.59 12.89 -2.22
C ILE A 193 17.64 11.92 -1.68
N GLU A 194 17.30 11.08 -0.69
CA GLU A 194 18.22 10.09 -0.15
C GLU A 194 18.69 9.10 -1.22
N LEU A 195 17.77 8.56 -2.02
CA LEU A 195 18.11 7.65 -3.12
C LEU A 195 19.08 8.31 -4.10
N ILE A 196 18.78 9.55 -4.49
CA ILE A 196 19.59 10.31 -5.45
C ILE A 196 20.98 10.70 -4.90
N ARG A 197 21.19 10.71 -3.58
CA ARG A 197 22.52 10.97 -3.00
C ARG A 197 23.48 9.80 -3.15
N SER A 198 22.96 8.58 -3.28
CA SER A 198 23.75 7.34 -3.38
C SER A 198 23.84 6.76 -4.79
N VAL A 199 23.39 7.47 -5.83
CA VAL A 199 23.51 7.01 -7.22
C VAL A 199 24.89 7.29 -7.82
N THR A 200 25.30 6.51 -8.83
CA THR A 200 26.51 6.77 -9.61
C THR A 200 26.34 7.95 -10.57
N PRO A 201 27.42 8.53 -11.12
CA PRO A 201 27.33 9.61 -12.10
C PRO A 201 26.51 9.24 -13.36
N GLU A 202 26.64 8.00 -13.85
CA GLU A 202 25.89 7.53 -15.03
C GLU A 202 24.38 7.41 -14.72
N GLN A 203 24.04 6.91 -13.53
CA GLN A 203 22.68 6.85 -13.03
C GLN A 203 22.08 8.25 -12.83
N ARG A 204 22.87 9.16 -12.25
CA ARG A 204 22.48 10.56 -12.05
C ARG A 204 22.17 11.23 -13.38
N HIS A 205 23.02 11.03 -14.39
CA HIS A 205 22.78 11.52 -15.74
C HIS A 205 21.46 10.99 -16.32
N ALA A 206 21.20 9.68 -16.19
CA ALA A 206 19.94 9.10 -16.65
C ALA A 206 18.71 9.69 -15.92
N PHE A 207 18.80 9.87 -14.60
CA PHE A 207 17.76 10.49 -13.79
C PHE A 207 17.49 11.94 -14.22
N ASP A 208 18.53 12.76 -14.33
CA ASP A 208 18.40 14.18 -14.69
C ASP A 208 17.85 14.35 -16.12
N THR A 209 18.29 13.53 -17.09
CA THR A 209 17.76 13.56 -18.46
C THR A 209 16.26 13.30 -18.49
N ILE A 210 15.77 12.29 -17.75
CA ILE A 210 14.35 11.96 -17.69
C ILE A 210 13.57 13.05 -16.95
N MET A 211 14.06 13.52 -15.80
CA MET A 211 13.38 14.57 -15.02
C MET A 211 13.33 15.92 -15.75
N ASN A 212 14.33 16.27 -16.54
CA ASN A 212 14.30 17.45 -17.39
C ASN A 212 13.26 17.34 -18.50
N CYS A 213 13.09 16.15 -19.07
CA CYS A 213 12.04 15.88 -20.06
C CYS A 213 10.64 16.04 -19.45
N VAL A 214 10.42 15.46 -18.27
CA VAL A 214 9.16 15.59 -17.50
C VAL A 214 8.89 17.06 -17.17
N SER A 215 9.88 17.77 -16.61
CA SER A 215 9.71 19.18 -16.21
C SER A 215 9.51 20.13 -17.40
N GLY A 216 10.02 19.77 -18.57
CA GLY A 216 9.82 20.50 -19.81
C GLY A 216 8.49 20.19 -20.53
N ASN A 217 7.62 19.36 -19.95
CA ASN A 217 6.40 18.84 -20.58
C ASN A 217 6.65 18.22 -21.98
N ASN A 218 7.83 17.64 -22.17
CA ASN A 218 8.20 16.98 -23.41
C ASN A 218 7.76 15.50 -23.36
N SER A 219 7.32 14.97 -24.51
CA SER A 219 6.93 13.56 -24.63
C SER A 219 8.02 12.75 -25.33
N SER A 220 8.68 11.88 -24.57
CA SER A 220 9.79 11.03 -25.05
C SER A 220 9.71 9.63 -24.44
N ILE A 221 10.29 8.66 -25.12
CA ILE A 221 10.44 7.29 -24.62
C ILE A 221 11.90 7.05 -24.28
N PHE A 222 12.16 6.52 -23.08
CA PHE A 222 13.51 6.21 -22.63
C PHE A 222 13.66 4.72 -22.35
N PHE A 223 14.73 4.13 -22.86
CA PHE A 223 15.14 2.77 -22.56
C PHE A 223 16.35 2.80 -21.64
N LEU A 224 16.16 2.40 -20.38
CA LEU A 224 17.25 2.30 -19.42
C LEU A 224 17.94 0.94 -19.57
N ASN A 225 19.02 0.92 -20.34
CA ASN A 225 19.80 -0.27 -20.61
C ASN A 225 20.87 -0.48 -19.54
N GLY A 226 21.07 -1.73 -19.15
CA GLY A 226 22.07 -2.14 -18.18
C GLY A 226 21.79 -3.55 -17.74
N TYR A 227 22.81 -4.25 -17.26
CA TYR A 227 22.69 -5.62 -16.78
C TYR A 227 22.24 -5.69 -15.30
N GLY A 228 22.07 -6.90 -14.75
CA GLY A 228 21.61 -7.11 -13.38
C GLY A 228 22.57 -6.51 -12.33
N GLY A 229 22.03 -5.85 -11.30
CA GLY A 229 22.86 -5.28 -10.21
C GLY A 229 23.33 -3.82 -10.40
N ILE A 230 23.10 -3.21 -11.58
CA ILE A 230 23.42 -1.78 -11.84
C ILE A 230 22.34 -0.81 -11.31
N GLY A 231 21.47 -1.23 -10.39
CA GLY A 231 20.49 -0.30 -9.80
C GLY A 231 19.41 0.24 -10.75
N LYS A 232 19.04 -0.47 -11.83
CA LYS A 232 17.91 -0.05 -12.70
C LYS A 232 16.62 0.20 -11.91
N THR A 233 16.23 -0.76 -11.08
CA THR A 233 15.06 -0.65 -10.19
C THR A 233 15.19 0.51 -9.22
N TYR A 234 16.40 0.79 -8.77
CA TYR A 234 16.72 1.90 -7.88
C TYR A 234 16.42 3.24 -8.54
N ILE A 235 16.80 3.40 -9.82
CA ILE A 235 16.49 4.60 -10.61
C ILE A 235 14.99 4.74 -10.88
N TRP A 236 14.30 3.66 -11.25
CA TRP A 236 12.84 3.69 -11.44
C TRP A 236 12.10 4.08 -10.15
N LYS A 237 12.58 3.62 -8.99
CA LYS A 237 12.05 4.00 -7.69
C LYS A 237 12.28 5.49 -7.40
N ALA A 238 13.50 5.98 -7.59
CA ALA A 238 13.84 7.40 -7.42
C ALA A 238 13.00 8.32 -8.32
N LEU A 239 12.84 7.96 -9.60
CA LEU A 239 11.99 8.70 -10.55
C LEU A 239 10.52 8.71 -10.10
N SER A 240 9.99 7.53 -9.72
CA SER A 240 8.61 7.43 -9.24
C SER A 240 8.36 8.34 -8.04
N PHE A 241 9.29 8.36 -7.08
CA PHE A 241 9.16 9.16 -5.87
C PHE A 241 9.29 10.65 -6.18
N ALA A 242 10.28 11.04 -6.99
CA ALA A 242 10.47 12.43 -7.39
C ALA A 242 9.26 13.02 -8.12
N ILE A 243 8.63 12.25 -9.02
CA ILE A 243 7.46 12.70 -9.79
C ILE A 243 6.21 12.73 -8.89
N ARG A 244 5.99 11.70 -8.07
CA ARG A 244 4.85 11.66 -7.13
C ARG A 244 4.93 12.74 -6.06
N ALA A 245 6.12 13.09 -5.59
CA ALA A 245 6.32 14.19 -4.64
C ALA A 245 5.87 15.55 -5.20
N ARG A 246 5.88 15.72 -6.54
CA ARG A 246 5.32 16.89 -7.23
C ARG A 246 3.79 16.85 -7.35
N GLY A 247 3.15 15.75 -6.94
CA GLY A 247 1.71 15.52 -7.08
C GLY A 247 1.31 15.03 -8.47
N GLU A 248 2.25 14.53 -9.26
CA GLU A 248 2.00 13.96 -10.58
C GLU A 248 1.76 12.45 -10.49
N ILE A 249 1.07 11.90 -11.50
CA ILE A 249 0.66 10.49 -11.53
C ILE A 249 1.75 9.64 -12.19
N VAL A 250 2.18 8.57 -11.50
CA VAL A 250 3.15 7.60 -12.03
C VAL A 250 2.58 6.19 -12.01
N LEU A 251 2.48 5.59 -13.19
CA LEU A 251 2.02 4.21 -13.36
C LEU A 251 3.21 3.27 -13.48
N ASN A 252 3.52 2.58 -12.39
CA ASN A 252 4.58 1.56 -12.39
C ASN A 252 4.02 0.21 -12.82
N VAL A 253 4.73 -0.47 -13.71
CA VAL A 253 4.38 -1.81 -14.19
C VAL A 253 5.59 -2.73 -14.00
N ALA A 254 5.37 -3.89 -13.39
CA ALA A 254 6.41 -4.88 -13.13
C ALA A 254 5.98 -6.25 -13.67
N PHE A 255 6.89 -6.94 -14.35
CA PHE A 255 6.64 -8.27 -14.93
C PHE A 255 6.98 -9.42 -13.95
N SER A 256 7.89 -9.20 -13.00
CA SER A 256 8.25 -10.20 -11.98
C SER A 256 7.78 -9.78 -10.59
N GLY A 257 7.41 -10.77 -9.76
CA GLY A 257 7.00 -10.52 -8.37
C GLY A 257 8.07 -9.82 -7.54
N ILE A 258 9.35 -10.11 -7.81
CA ILE A 258 10.48 -9.42 -7.16
C ILE A 258 10.51 -7.93 -7.53
N ALA A 259 10.23 -7.59 -8.79
CA ALA A 259 10.21 -6.19 -9.22
C ALA A 259 9.01 -5.41 -8.66
N SER A 260 7.84 -6.05 -8.47
CA SER A 260 6.66 -5.42 -7.86
C SER A 260 6.76 -5.21 -6.34
N VAL A 261 7.69 -5.89 -5.65
CA VAL A 261 7.97 -5.59 -4.24
C VAL A 261 8.80 -4.30 -4.12
N HIS A 262 9.72 -4.09 -5.06
CA HIS A 262 10.65 -2.96 -5.00
C HIS A 262 10.10 -1.67 -5.65
N LEU A 263 9.09 -1.79 -6.50
CA LEU A 263 8.36 -0.68 -7.09
C LEU A 263 6.91 -0.75 -6.60
N PRO A 264 6.28 0.35 -6.18
CA PRO A 264 4.86 0.38 -5.84
C PRO A 264 4.03 0.19 -7.13
N ALA A 265 3.93 -1.07 -7.58
CA ALA A 265 3.44 -1.49 -8.88
C ALA A 265 2.56 -2.74 -8.73
N PRO A 266 1.35 -2.79 -9.32
CA PRO A 266 0.59 -4.02 -9.41
C PRO A 266 1.31 -5.04 -10.32
N MET A 267 1.27 -6.32 -9.94
CA MET A 267 1.80 -7.42 -10.77
C MET A 267 0.92 -7.65 -12.00
N VAL A 268 1.50 -7.74 -13.20
CA VAL A 268 0.70 -7.95 -14.42
C VAL A 268 1.35 -8.91 -15.42
N LYS A 269 0.50 -9.69 -16.10
CA LYS A 269 0.85 -10.69 -17.12
C LYS A 269 0.96 -10.06 -18.52
N LYS A 270 1.35 -10.86 -19.53
CA LYS A 270 1.51 -10.56 -20.97
C LYS A 270 0.59 -9.47 -21.58
N GLN A 271 -0.65 -9.38 -21.13
CA GLN A 271 -1.63 -8.34 -21.52
C GLN A 271 -1.14 -6.89 -21.28
N CYS A 272 -0.15 -6.68 -20.42
CA CYS A 272 0.40 -5.35 -20.14
C CYS A 272 1.18 -4.74 -21.31
N PHE A 273 1.95 -5.52 -22.06
CA PHE A 273 2.65 -4.98 -23.24
C PHE A 273 1.64 -4.53 -24.30
N GLU A 274 0.59 -5.34 -24.51
CA GLU A 274 -0.51 -4.98 -25.41
C GLU A 274 -1.27 -3.74 -24.91
N ALA A 275 -1.51 -3.62 -23.61
CA ALA A 275 -2.19 -2.47 -23.01
C ALA A 275 -1.35 -1.18 -23.10
N VAL A 276 -0.05 -1.25 -22.79
CA VAL A 276 0.87 -0.11 -22.90
C VAL A 276 0.98 0.36 -24.36
N ASP A 277 1.20 -0.58 -25.29
CA ASP A 277 1.30 -0.27 -26.71
C ASP A 277 -0.02 0.28 -27.29
N ARG A 278 -1.18 -0.28 -26.90
CA ARG A 278 -2.49 0.29 -27.23
C ARG A 278 -2.68 1.69 -26.65
N THR A 279 -2.29 1.92 -25.39
CA THR A 279 -2.40 3.24 -24.75
C THR A 279 -1.58 4.28 -25.50
N PHE A 280 -0.35 3.95 -25.93
CA PHE A 280 0.45 4.87 -26.74
C PHE A 280 -0.19 5.18 -28.09
N ARG A 281 -0.74 4.17 -28.78
CA ARG A 281 -1.47 4.40 -30.04
C ARG A 281 -2.71 5.28 -29.83
N ASP A 282 -3.50 4.99 -28.80
CA ASP A 282 -4.74 5.73 -28.50
C ASP A 282 -4.48 7.18 -28.10
N LEU A 283 -3.40 7.44 -27.35
CA LEU A 283 -3.01 8.81 -26.97
C LEU A 283 -2.46 9.62 -28.15
N LEU A 284 -1.79 8.96 -29.09
CA LEU A 284 -1.09 9.62 -30.21
C LEU A 284 -1.92 9.70 -31.49
N GLN A 285 -3.07 9.04 -31.56
CA GLN A 285 -3.99 9.12 -32.70
C GLN A 285 -4.48 10.54 -33.00
N PHE A 286 -4.50 11.42 -31.99
CA PHE A 286 -4.94 12.80 -32.13
C PHE A 286 -3.91 13.69 -32.86
N ASP A 287 -2.63 13.31 -32.82
CA ASP A 287 -1.53 14.05 -33.46
C ASP A 287 -1.04 13.37 -34.75
N ASN A 288 -1.17 12.04 -34.83
CA ASN A 288 -0.71 11.24 -35.96
C ASN A 288 -1.73 10.14 -36.30
N LEU A 289 -2.43 10.30 -37.42
CA LEU A 289 -3.43 9.34 -37.92
C LEU A 289 -2.84 7.96 -38.23
N ASN A 290 -1.54 7.86 -38.51
CA ASN A 290 -0.85 6.60 -38.77
C ASN A 290 -0.26 5.97 -37.49
N SER A 291 -0.47 6.57 -36.32
CA SER A 291 0.04 6.05 -35.05
C SER A 291 -0.46 4.62 -34.74
N SER A 292 -1.63 4.24 -35.25
CA SER A 292 -2.21 2.90 -35.10
C SER A 292 -1.33 1.79 -35.68
N GLU A 293 -0.53 2.09 -36.70
CA GLU A 293 0.31 1.13 -37.44
C GLU A 293 1.80 1.24 -37.09
N ILE A 294 2.18 2.22 -36.27
CA ILE A 294 3.59 2.50 -35.93
C ILE A 294 3.83 2.13 -34.46
N PRO A 295 4.84 1.27 -34.16
CA PRO A 295 5.20 0.94 -32.78
C PRO A 295 5.41 2.19 -31.92
N PHE A 296 4.77 2.21 -30.74
CA PHE A 296 4.79 3.35 -29.82
C PHE A 296 4.35 4.69 -30.45
N GLY A 297 3.55 4.65 -31.51
CA GLY A 297 3.00 5.83 -32.21
C GLY A 297 4.05 6.74 -32.86
N GLY A 298 5.27 6.25 -33.11
CA GLY A 298 6.33 6.99 -33.80
C GLY A 298 7.18 7.91 -32.93
N LYS A 299 7.15 7.75 -31.60
CA LYS A 299 7.99 8.53 -30.68
C LYS A 299 9.48 8.15 -30.79
N ILE A 300 10.35 9.16 -30.64
CA ILE A 300 11.80 8.94 -30.57
C ILE A 300 12.12 8.22 -29.26
N VAL A 301 12.89 7.13 -29.37
CA VAL A 301 13.35 6.31 -28.25
C VAL A 301 14.81 6.67 -27.95
N GLY A 302 15.05 7.27 -26.77
CA GLY A 302 16.40 7.51 -26.26
C GLY A 302 16.89 6.31 -25.45
N VAL A 303 18.09 5.81 -25.73
CA VAL A 303 18.70 4.70 -24.97
C VAL A 303 19.73 5.26 -23.98
N LEU A 304 19.52 5.00 -22.69
CA LEU A 304 20.41 5.40 -21.60
C LEU A 304 21.09 4.14 -21.06
N THR A 305 22.39 3.99 -21.33
CA THR A 305 23.15 2.79 -20.95
C THR A 305 23.95 3.01 -19.68
N MET A 306 23.83 2.09 -18.73
CA MET A 306 24.61 2.06 -17.49
C MET A 306 25.52 0.84 -17.45
N THR A 307 26.73 1.02 -16.93
CA THR A 307 27.80 0.00 -17.01
C THR A 307 28.43 -0.36 -15.67
N ARG A 308 28.06 0.30 -14.56
CA ARG A 308 28.67 0.08 -13.23
C ARG A 308 27.78 -0.73 -12.29
N ASN A 309 28.21 -1.92 -11.89
CA ASN A 309 27.49 -2.75 -10.92
C ASN A 309 27.61 -2.18 -9.50
N MET A 310 26.48 -1.79 -8.89
CA MET A 310 26.50 -1.24 -7.52
C MET A 310 26.77 -2.30 -6.45
N ARG A 311 26.51 -3.58 -6.74
CA ARG A 311 26.75 -4.68 -5.79
C ARG A 311 28.24 -4.96 -5.55
N LEU A 312 29.12 -4.46 -6.41
CA LEU A 312 30.57 -4.61 -6.29
C LEU A 312 31.23 -3.54 -5.42
N GLN A 313 30.47 -2.59 -4.85
CA GLN A 313 31.00 -1.51 -4.00
C GLN A 313 31.16 -1.90 -2.51
N SER A 314 30.90 -3.17 -2.16
CA SER A 314 31.03 -3.66 -0.79
C SER A 314 32.49 -3.72 -0.30
N THR A 315 32.67 -3.40 0.98
CA THR A 315 33.90 -3.33 1.78
C THR A 315 34.55 -4.70 2.07
N TYR A 316 34.66 -5.57 1.06
CA TYR A 316 35.33 -6.87 1.22
C TYR A 316 36.85 -6.74 1.11
N PRO A 317 37.63 -7.68 1.70
CA PRO A 317 39.06 -7.81 1.46
C PRO A 317 39.38 -7.89 -0.04
N SER A 318 40.55 -7.43 -0.44
CA SER A 318 40.93 -7.24 -1.85
C SER A 318 40.89 -8.52 -2.71
N HIS A 319 41.03 -9.71 -2.09
CA HIS A 319 40.98 -11.00 -2.79
C HIS A 319 39.54 -11.35 -3.21
N ASP A 320 38.59 -11.25 -2.29
CA ASP A 320 37.17 -11.57 -2.53
C ASP A 320 36.53 -10.61 -3.55
N GLN A 321 37.01 -9.37 -3.61
CA GLN A 321 36.56 -8.40 -4.62
C GLN A 321 36.93 -8.81 -6.04
N GLN A 322 38.09 -9.43 -6.25
CA GLN A 322 38.54 -9.84 -7.58
C GLN A 322 37.79 -11.08 -8.08
N GLU A 323 37.56 -12.07 -7.20
CA GLU A 323 36.73 -13.24 -7.52
C GLU A 323 35.29 -12.84 -7.84
N LEU A 324 34.69 -11.99 -6.99
CA LEU A 324 33.34 -11.48 -7.22
C LEU A 324 33.23 -10.67 -8.52
N LYS A 325 34.26 -9.90 -8.85
CA LYS A 325 34.35 -9.17 -10.12
C LYS A 325 34.42 -10.12 -11.30
N ASN A 326 35.27 -11.15 -11.25
CA ASN A 326 35.41 -12.14 -12.31
C ASN A 326 34.09 -12.90 -12.54
N PHE A 327 33.43 -13.36 -11.48
CA PHE A 327 32.13 -14.00 -11.55
C PHE A 327 31.06 -13.06 -12.12
N SER A 328 31.04 -11.80 -11.67
CA SER A 328 30.14 -10.78 -12.23
C SER A 328 30.43 -10.55 -13.71
N GLU A 329 31.67 -10.46 -14.17
CA GLU A 329 31.95 -10.29 -15.60
C GLU A 329 31.54 -11.51 -16.43
N TRP A 330 31.73 -12.73 -15.90
CA TRP A 330 31.30 -13.96 -16.56
C TRP A 330 29.78 -14.01 -16.72
N ILE A 331 29.00 -13.82 -15.65
CA ILE A 331 27.53 -13.88 -15.73
C ILE A 331 26.94 -12.81 -16.66
N LEU A 332 27.65 -11.69 -16.82
CA LEU A 332 27.28 -10.65 -17.78
C LEU A 332 27.49 -11.07 -19.21
N LYS A 333 28.64 -11.67 -19.51
CA LYS A 333 28.88 -12.23 -20.84
C LYS A 333 27.85 -13.32 -21.16
N VAL A 334 27.44 -14.14 -20.18
CA VAL A 334 26.34 -15.12 -20.35
C VAL A 334 25.06 -14.39 -20.74
N GLY A 335 24.62 -13.41 -19.94
CA GLY A 335 23.36 -12.69 -20.16
C GLY A 335 23.33 -11.84 -21.45
N GLU A 336 24.49 -11.40 -21.94
CA GLU A 336 24.63 -10.69 -23.20
C GLU A 336 24.76 -11.61 -24.42
N GLY A 337 24.81 -12.94 -24.22
CA GLY A 337 25.05 -13.90 -25.30
C GLY A 337 26.45 -13.80 -25.91
N LYS A 338 27.44 -13.29 -25.16
CA LYS A 338 28.82 -13.08 -25.66
C LYS A 338 29.78 -14.23 -25.38
N ILE A 339 29.34 -15.27 -24.66
CA ILE A 339 30.21 -16.42 -24.31
C ILE A 339 30.25 -17.45 -25.44
N CYS A 340 29.18 -17.57 -26.24
CA CYS A 340 29.05 -18.61 -27.26
C CYS A 340 28.51 -18.01 -28.55
N GLU A 341 29.38 -17.46 -29.39
CA GLU A 341 29.03 -17.12 -30.77
C GLU A 341 29.17 -18.36 -31.67
N PRO A 342 28.26 -18.59 -32.64
CA PRO A 342 27.12 -17.74 -33.01
C PRO A 342 25.87 -17.98 -32.15
N ASN A 343 25.14 -16.91 -31.82
CA ASN A 343 23.86 -16.95 -31.10
C ASN A 343 22.70 -17.40 -32.02
N ASP A 344 22.70 -18.66 -32.43
CA ASP A 344 21.71 -19.27 -33.33
C ASP A 344 20.43 -19.77 -32.62
N GLY A 345 20.31 -19.49 -31.31
CA GLY A 345 19.20 -19.92 -30.47
C GLY A 345 19.54 -21.06 -29.52
N GLU A 346 20.68 -21.74 -29.72
CA GLU A 346 21.20 -22.77 -28.82
C GLU A 346 22.63 -22.43 -28.38
N ALA A 347 22.87 -22.29 -27.07
CA ALA A 347 24.20 -21.99 -26.53
C ALA A 347 24.63 -23.06 -25.52
N LYS A 348 25.87 -23.54 -25.65
CA LYS A 348 26.51 -24.43 -24.66
C LYS A 348 27.41 -23.62 -23.75
N ILE A 349 26.92 -23.32 -22.56
CA ILE A 349 27.66 -22.56 -21.56
C ILE A 349 28.49 -23.51 -20.70
N GLU A 350 29.80 -23.31 -20.65
CA GLU A 350 30.68 -24.01 -19.71
C GLU A 350 30.61 -23.33 -18.34
N ILE A 351 30.26 -24.11 -17.31
CA ILE A 351 30.21 -23.64 -15.92
C ILE A 351 31.63 -23.69 -15.36
N PRO A 352 32.14 -22.60 -14.75
CA PRO A 352 33.45 -22.55 -14.12
C PRO A 352 33.69 -23.71 -13.15
N GLU A 353 34.88 -24.30 -13.20
CA GLU A 353 35.21 -25.52 -12.43
C GLU A 353 35.12 -25.34 -10.92
N ASP A 354 35.35 -24.13 -10.43
CA ASP A 354 35.24 -23.72 -9.03
C ASP A 354 33.79 -23.70 -8.51
N LEU A 355 32.80 -23.64 -9.42
CA LEU A 355 31.37 -23.71 -9.09
C LEU A 355 30.82 -25.14 -9.13
N LEU A 356 31.62 -26.12 -9.55
CA LEU A 356 31.21 -27.51 -9.72
C LEU A 356 31.57 -28.35 -8.49
N ILE A 357 30.60 -29.13 -8.02
CA ILE A 357 30.86 -30.24 -7.09
C ILE A 357 31.33 -31.42 -7.95
N LYS A 358 32.64 -31.69 -7.95
CA LYS A 358 33.25 -32.73 -8.80
C LYS A 358 33.18 -34.13 -8.17
N ASP A 359 33.34 -34.22 -6.86
CA ASP A 359 33.39 -35.48 -6.13
C ASP A 359 32.01 -35.78 -5.50
N PHE A 360 31.21 -36.58 -6.21
CA PHE A 360 29.92 -37.05 -5.71
C PHE A 360 29.68 -38.52 -6.07
N THR A 361 29.18 -39.28 -5.10
CA THR A 361 28.64 -40.64 -5.31
C THR A 361 27.12 -40.59 -5.46
N VAL A 362 26.47 -39.78 -4.62
CA VAL A 362 25.03 -39.50 -4.65
C VAL A 362 24.85 -37.99 -4.81
N PRO A 363 24.40 -37.49 -5.98
CA PRO A 363 24.37 -36.06 -6.28
C PRO A 363 23.63 -35.22 -5.22
N LEU A 364 22.49 -35.72 -4.75
CA LEU A 364 21.62 -35.01 -3.82
C LEU A 364 22.26 -34.90 -2.42
N GLU A 365 22.89 -35.96 -1.94
CA GLU A 365 23.66 -35.96 -0.70
C GLU A 365 24.86 -35.00 -0.78
N SER A 366 25.56 -35.00 -1.90
CA SER A 366 26.71 -34.12 -2.12
C SER A 366 26.33 -32.64 -2.14
N ILE A 367 25.19 -32.28 -2.76
CA ILE A 367 24.67 -30.90 -2.71
C ILE A 367 24.36 -30.48 -1.27
N VAL A 368 23.67 -31.34 -0.51
CA VAL A 368 23.28 -31.03 0.88
C VAL A 368 24.48 -30.95 1.80
N SER A 369 25.41 -31.90 1.72
CA SER A 369 26.62 -31.91 2.56
C SER A 369 27.60 -30.78 2.24
N ASN A 370 27.71 -30.38 0.97
CA ASN A 370 28.54 -29.24 0.57
C ASN A 370 27.93 -27.91 1.05
N THR A 371 26.61 -27.75 0.92
CA THR A 371 25.91 -26.52 1.33
C THR A 371 25.73 -26.41 2.85
N TYR A 372 25.37 -27.52 3.49
CA TYR A 372 25.13 -27.67 4.92
C TYR A 372 26.10 -28.69 5.55
N PRO A 373 27.39 -28.31 5.73
CA PRO A 373 28.35 -29.17 6.38
C PRO A 373 27.98 -29.39 7.86
N GLU A 374 28.02 -30.64 8.32
CA GLU A 374 27.66 -31.04 9.70
C GLU A 374 26.19 -30.73 10.07
N LEU A 375 25.26 -30.80 9.10
CA LEU A 375 23.83 -30.52 9.32
C LEU A 375 23.25 -31.24 10.55
N MET A 376 23.60 -32.51 10.76
CA MET A 376 23.16 -33.31 11.91
C MET A 376 23.53 -32.74 13.28
N GLN A 377 24.58 -31.92 13.36
CA GLN A 377 25.04 -31.31 14.60
C GLN A 377 24.47 -29.90 14.77
N LYS A 378 24.15 -29.21 13.67
CA LYS A 378 23.81 -27.78 13.63
C LYS A 378 22.38 -27.48 13.17
N PHE A 379 21.54 -28.49 12.97
CA PHE A 379 20.15 -28.32 12.56
C PHE A 379 19.31 -27.47 13.53
N ASN A 380 19.73 -27.35 14.79
CA ASN A 380 19.07 -26.50 15.80
C ASN A 380 19.65 -25.08 15.89
N ASP A 381 20.66 -24.71 15.10
CA ASP A 381 21.23 -23.36 15.10
C ASP A 381 20.55 -22.48 14.03
N PRO A 382 19.74 -21.49 14.43
CA PRO A 382 19.04 -20.63 13.48
C PRO A 382 19.97 -19.76 12.64
N THR A 383 21.15 -19.41 13.15
CA THR A 383 22.12 -18.57 12.43
C THR A 383 22.77 -19.39 11.32
N TYR A 384 23.19 -20.62 11.65
CA TYR A 384 23.73 -21.57 10.69
C TYR A 384 22.78 -21.83 9.52
N LEU A 385 21.48 -22.02 9.79
CA LEU A 385 20.48 -22.29 8.75
C LEU A 385 20.16 -21.07 7.88
N LYS A 386 20.12 -19.86 8.46
CA LYS A 386 19.73 -18.63 7.75
C LYS A 386 20.74 -18.19 6.68
N ASP A 387 22.02 -18.47 6.89
CA ASP A 387 23.08 -18.00 6.00
C ASP A 387 23.28 -18.88 4.75
N ARG A 388 22.43 -19.91 4.56
CA ARG A 388 22.59 -20.95 3.53
C ARG A 388 21.28 -21.18 2.79
N ALA A 389 21.38 -21.42 1.48
CA ALA A 389 20.23 -21.76 0.65
C ALA A 389 20.65 -22.66 -0.51
N ILE A 390 19.79 -23.61 -0.87
CA ILE A 390 19.90 -24.39 -2.10
C ILE A 390 18.83 -23.89 -3.06
N LEU A 391 19.25 -23.45 -4.25
CA LEU A 391 18.36 -23.03 -5.32
C LEU A 391 18.23 -24.16 -6.33
N ALA A 392 16.99 -24.51 -6.68
CA ALA A 392 16.68 -25.53 -7.68
C ALA A 392 15.81 -24.94 -8.81
N PRO A 393 15.92 -25.45 -10.04
CA PRO A 393 15.22 -24.89 -11.20
C PRO A 393 13.72 -25.18 -11.20
N THR A 394 13.28 -26.27 -10.55
CA THR A 394 11.88 -26.69 -10.53
C THR A 394 11.38 -26.93 -9.10
N LEU A 395 10.06 -26.81 -8.90
CA LEU A 395 9.42 -27.12 -7.62
C LEU A 395 9.56 -28.60 -7.24
N ASP A 396 9.55 -29.51 -8.22
CA ASP A 396 9.73 -30.93 -7.99
C ASP A 396 11.13 -31.23 -7.42
N ASP A 397 12.15 -30.54 -7.91
CA ASP A 397 13.52 -30.68 -7.40
C ASP A 397 13.66 -30.08 -5.99
N VAL A 398 13.00 -28.94 -5.74
CA VAL A 398 12.91 -28.37 -4.38
C VAL A 398 12.26 -29.38 -3.42
N GLN A 399 11.18 -30.02 -3.84
CA GLN A 399 10.48 -30.99 -3.00
C GLN A 399 11.36 -32.20 -2.67
N LYS A 400 12.04 -32.80 -3.67
CA LYS A 400 12.97 -33.91 -3.44
C LYS A 400 14.11 -33.56 -2.48
N LEU A 401 14.66 -32.35 -2.60
CA LEU A 401 15.70 -31.86 -1.68
C LEU A 401 15.17 -31.70 -0.26
N ASN A 402 13.99 -31.12 -0.10
CA ASN A 402 13.36 -30.93 1.20
C ASN A 402 13.04 -32.28 1.87
N GLU A 403 12.45 -33.23 1.13
CA GLU A 403 12.17 -34.59 1.62
C GLU A 403 13.44 -35.29 2.11
N TYR A 404 14.53 -35.19 1.34
CA TYR A 404 15.81 -35.76 1.74
C TYR A 404 16.39 -35.08 2.99
N ILE A 405 16.41 -33.75 3.05
CA ILE A 405 16.91 -33.00 4.22
C ILE A 405 16.10 -33.35 5.47
N LEU A 406 14.77 -33.38 5.35
CA LEU A 406 13.87 -33.75 6.45
C LEU A 406 14.09 -35.19 6.91
N SER A 407 14.40 -36.13 5.99
CA SER A 407 14.70 -37.52 6.35
C SER A 407 15.97 -37.70 7.18
N ILE A 408 16.88 -36.72 7.13
CA ILE A 408 18.14 -36.74 7.89
C ILE A 408 17.96 -36.11 9.27
N ILE A 409 17.15 -35.05 9.38
CA ILE A 409 16.97 -34.31 10.63
C ILE A 409 16.20 -35.17 11.65
N PRO A 410 16.72 -35.37 12.87
CA PRO A 410 16.03 -36.16 13.88
C PRO A 410 14.84 -35.37 14.46
N GLY A 411 13.66 -35.97 14.45
CA GLY A 411 12.44 -35.38 15.03
C GLY A 411 11.17 -36.02 14.50
N GLU A 412 10.02 -35.58 15.01
CA GLU A 412 8.72 -35.91 14.42
C GLU A 412 8.42 -34.94 13.28
N GLU A 413 8.16 -35.47 12.09
CA GLU A 413 7.71 -34.69 10.96
C GLU A 413 6.28 -34.18 11.22
N THR A 414 6.08 -32.87 11.13
CA THR A 414 4.76 -32.25 11.20
C THR A 414 4.53 -31.43 9.94
N THR A 415 3.56 -31.82 9.13
CA THR A 415 3.12 -31.02 8.00
C THR A 415 2.18 -29.92 8.50
N PHE A 416 2.65 -28.67 8.50
CA PHE A 416 1.77 -27.53 8.69
C PHE A 416 1.12 -27.18 7.37
N LEU A 417 -0.21 -27.25 7.31
CA LEU A 417 -0.96 -26.73 6.17
C LEU A 417 -0.80 -25.20 6.18
N SER A 418 -0.24 -24.63 5.11
CA SER A 418 -0.29 -23.19 4.93
C SER A 418 -1.75 -22.75 4.84
N SER A 419 -2.13 -21.73 5.61
CA SER A 419 -3.47 -21.13 5.61
C SER A 419 -3.71 -20.23 4.38
N ASP A 420 -2.84 -20.24 3.38
CA ASP A 420 -2.97 -19.39 2.18
C ASP A 420 -4.02 -19.90 1.18
N SER A 421 -4.84 -20.90 1.54
CA SER A 421 -6.02 -21.29 0.77
C SER A 421 -7.22 -20.44 1.16
N ILE A 422 -7.75 -19.68 0.20
CA ILE A 422 -9.11 -19.13 0.28
C ILE A 422 -10.06 -20.31 0.52
N CYS A 423 -10.79 -20.23 1.63
CA CYS A 423 -11.81 -21.19 2.01
C CYS A 423 -12.74 -21.43 0.82
N LYS A 424 -12.65 -22.62 0.19
CA LYS A 424 -13.69 -23.07 -0.73
C LYS A 424 -14.91 -23.39 0.12
N THR A 425 -15.85 -22.47 0.18
CA THR A 425 -17.14 -22.68 0.84
C THR A 425 -17.88 -23.81 0.13
N ASN A 426 -17.85 -24.99 0.75
CA ASN A 426 -18.80 -26.10 0.65
C ASN A 426 -19.32 -26.43 -0.76
N GLU A 427 -18.55 -27.24 -1.49
CA GLU A 427 -19.16 -28.20 -2.42
C GLU A 427 -19.53 -29.47 -1.63
N ASP A 428 -20.75 -29.93 -1.89
CA ASP A 428 -21.31 -31.25 -1.59
C ASP A 428 -21.83 -31.54 -0.17
N ASN A 429 -23.07 -31.09 0.05
CA ASN A 429 -24.12 -31.93 0.63
C ASN A 429 -25.47 -31.54 0.00
N ASN A 430 -25.75 -32.09 -1.18
CA ASN A 430 -27.04 -32.64 -1.59
C ASN A 430 -26.93 -33.39 -2.91
#